data_AF-A0A3C0G123-F1
#
_entry.id   AF-A0A3C0G123-F1
#
_cell.length_a   1.000
_cell.length_b   1.000
_cell.length_c   1.000
_cell.angle_alpha   90.00
_cell.angle_beta   90.00
_cell.angle_gamma   90.00
#
_symmetry.space_group_name_H-M   'P 1'
#
loop_
_entity.id
_entity.type
_entity.pdbx_description
1 polymer ?
#
loop_
_entity_poly.entity_id
_entity_poly.type
_entity_poly.pdbx_seq_one_letter_code
_entity_poly.pdbx_strand_id
1 'polypeptide(L)'
;MPIMDYMKIEQKQITFIIGASGSGKSRHAAQAAQSVNGFIIDPDKIKLALNSFQDLDAETNEQLHPSASQLSKDLLASYFNNPVQFLARYKADSVLFDNRGKDWNKVQNHIKNGLAAGLKVKF
;
A
#
# COMPACT_ATOMS: atom_id res chain seq x y z
N MET A 1 24.96 -37.54 -3.80
CA MET A 1 24.29 -36.72 -2.77
C MET A 1 23.68 -35.52 -3.47
N PRO A 2 22.35 -35.35 -3.54
CA PRO A 2 21.79 -34.13 -4.11
C PRO A 2 21.88 -33.01 -3.08
N ILE A 3 22.36 -31.87 -3.54
CA ILE A 3 22.50 -30.62 -2.80
C ILE A 3 21.07 -30.10 -2.65
N MET A 4 20.57 -29.96 -1.41
CA MET A 4 19.29 -29.32 -1.16
C MET A 4 19.45 -27.83 -1.49
N ASP A 5 18.90 -27.42 -2.64
CA ASP A 5 18.64 -26.01 -2.93
C ASP A 5 17.66 -25.50 -1.87
N TYR A 6 18.19 -24.83 -0.85
CA TYR A 6 17.37 -23.98 0.00
C TYR A 6 16.76 -22.92 -0.92
N MET A 7 15.50 -23.11 -1.31
CA MET A 7 14.69 -22.04 -1.88
C MET A 7 14.90 -20.82 -1.00
N LYS A 8 15.59 -19.80 -1.51
CA LYS A 8 15.58 -18.47 -0.92
C LYS A 8 14.12 -18.09 -0.84
N ILE A 9 13.53 -18.15 0.36
CA ILE A 9 12.26 -17.51 0.61
C ILE A 9 12.55 -16.02 0.38
N GLU A 10 12.21 -15.53 -0.80
CA GLU A 10 12.35 -14.11 -1.08
C GLU A 10 11.51 -13.35 -0.06
N GLN A 11 12.21 -12.62 0.80
CA GLN A 11 11.59 -11.75 1.77
C GLN A 11 10.66 -10.79 1.03
N LYS A 12 9.36 -10.86 1.33
CA LYS A 12 8.36 -9.98 0.71
C LYS A 12 8.63 -8.54 1.13
N GLN A 13 8.29 -7.61 0.24
CA GLN A 13 8.67 -6.21 0.41
C GLN A 13 7.47 -5.27 0.39
N ILE A 14 7.61 -4.12 1.02
CA ILE A 14 6.69 -2.99 0.89
C ILE A 14 7.51 -1.73 0.59
N THR A 15 7.05 -0.93 -0.38
CA THR A 15 7.63 0.38 -0.69
C THR A 15 6.70 1.48 -0.21
N PHE A 16 7.21 2.38 0.64
CA PHE A 16 6.47 3.54 1.12
C PHE A 16 6.76 4.76 0.25
N ILE A 17 5.78 5.19 -0.54
CA ILE A 17 5.89 6.42 -1.31
C ILE A 17 5.47 7.57 -0.41
N ILE A 18 6.44 8.41 -0.03
CA ILE A 18 6.25 9.52 0.91
C ILE A 18 6.60 10.83 0.19
N GLY A 19 5.68 11.79 0.23
CA GLY A 19 5.91 13.11 -0.34
C GLY A 19 4.85 14.13 0.06
N ALA A 20 5.18 15.41 -0.12
CA ALA A 20 4.24 16.50 0.07
C ALA A 20 3.13 16.48 -1.00
N SER A 21 2.02 17.16 -0.72
CA SER A 21 0.99 17.37 -1.74
C SER A 21 1.58 18.14 -2.92
N GLY A 22 1.27 17.72 -4.16
CA GLY A 22 1.80 18.34 -5.38
C GLY A 22 3.23 17.92 -5.77
N SER A 23 3.90 17.07 -5.00
CA SER A 23 5.29 16.64 -5.30
C SER A 23 5.42 15.63 -6.45
N GLY A 24 4.33 15.30 -7.15
CA GLY A 24 4.32 14.27 -8.19
C GLY A 24 4.34 12.82 -7.68
N LYS A 25 4.19 12.60 -6.37
CA LYS A 25 4.28 11.27 -5.73
C LYS A 25 3.40 10.20 -6.38
N SER A 26 2.19 10.54 -6.82
CA SER A 26 1.26 9.57 -7.40
C SER A 26 1.66 9.15 -8.82
N ARG A 27 2.37 10.03 -9.57
CA ARG A 27 3.01 9.66 -10.86
C ARG A 27 4.18 8.72 -10.61
N HIS A 28 5.00 9.02 -9.60
CA HIS A 28 6.11 8.17 -9.21
C HIS A 28 5.65 6.79 -8.73
N ALA A 29 4.60 6.74 -7.88
CA ALA A 29 3.99 5.50 -7.41
C ALA A 29 3.48 4.64 -8.58
N ALA A 30 2.85 5.24 -9.58
CA ALA A 30 2.37 4.52 -10.76
C ALA A 30 3.53 3.91 -11.58
N GLN A 31 4.60 4.67 -11.80
CA GLN A 31 5.78 4.19 -12.52
C GLN A 31 6.50 3.07 -11.74
N ALA A 32 6.68 3.27 -10.43
CA ALA A 32 7.30 2.29 -9.56
C ALA A 32 6.47 1.00 -9.47
N ALA A 33 5.14 1.10 -9.45
CA ALA A 33 4.28 -0.07 -9.47
C ALA A 33 4.39 -0.85 -10.79
N GLN A 34 4.44 -0.16 -11.94
CA GLN A 34 4.61 -0.85 -13.22
C GLN A 34 5.93 -1.62 -13.31
N SER A 35 7.03 -1.05 -12.82
CA SER A 35 8.35 -1.69 -12.90
C SER A 35 8.49 -2.93 -12.02
N VAL A 36 7.69 -3.04 -10.96
CA VAL A 36 7.74 -4.16 -10.01
C VAL A 36 6.46 -5.02 -10.01
N ASN A 37 5.56 -4.82 -10.99
CA ASN A 37 4.22 -5.41 -11.00
C ASN A 37 3.52 -5.28 -9.63
N GLY A 38 3.49 -4.05 -9.11
CA GLY A 38 3.10 -3.73 -7.76
C GLY A 38 1.63 -3.38 -7.59
N PHE A 39 1.04 -3.83 -6.48
CA PHE A 39 -0.27 -3.36 -6.03
C PHE A 39 -0.12 -2.05 -5.25
N ILE A 40 -0.82 -1.00 -5.68
CA ILE A 40 -0.80 0.30 -5.00
C ILE A 40 -1.96 0.39 -4.01
N ILE A 41 -1.65 0.58 -2.73
CA ILE A 41 -2.61 1.01 -1.72
C ILE A 41 -2.52 2.54 -1.63
N ASP A 42 -3.52 3.23 -2.15
CA ASP A 42 -3.62 4.70 -2.18
C ASP A 42 -5.01 5.13 -1.67
N PRO A 43 -5.10 5.71 -0.45
CA PRO A 43 -6.36 6.19 0.11
C PRO A 43 -7.08 7.21 -0.77
N ASP A 44 -6.35 8.05 -1.50
CA ASP A 44 -6.97 9.07 -2.36
C ASP A 44 -7.62 8.45 -3.58
N LYS A 45 -6.96 7.45 -4.20
CA LYS A 45 -7.55 6.69 -5.31
C LYS A 45 -8.73 5.84 -4.86
N ILE A 46 -8.66 5.23 -3.68
CA ILE A 46 -9.81 4.52 -3.09
C ILE A 46 -10.97 5.49 -2.90
N LYS A 47 -10.72 6.68 -2.34
CA LYS A 47 -11.74 7.71 -2.18
C LYS A 47 -12.33 8.14 -3.52
N LEU A 48 -11.50 8.41 -4.53
CA LEU A 48 -11.97 8.77 -5.88
C LEU A 48 -12.84 7.67 -6.50
N ALA A 49 -12.47 6.40 -6.33
CA ALA A 49 -13.28 5.28 -6.80
C ALA A 49 -14.62 5.20 -6.05
N LEU A 50 -14.62 5.36 -4.73
CA LEU A 50 -15.87 5.41 -3.94
C LEU A 50 -16.75 6.60 -4.34
N ASN A 51 -16.15 7.76 -4.61
CA ASN A 51 -16.85 8.95 -5.10
C ASN A 51 -17.50 8.70 -6.47
N SER A 52 -16.94 7.85 -7.33
CA SER A 52 -17.47 7.64 -8.70
C SER A 52 -18.87 7.00 -8.75
N PHE A 53 -19.41 6.60 -7.60
CA PHE A 53 -20.74 6.02 -7.46
C PHE A 53 -21.80 6.99 -6.92
N GLN A 54 -21.43 8.21 -6.50
CA GLN A 54 -22.33 9.19 -5.86
C GLN A 54 -21.94 10.63 -6.16
N ASP A 55 -22.90 11.55 -6.18
CA ASP A 55 -22.62 12.98 -6.34
C ASP A 55 -21.81 13.53 -5.14
N LEU A 56 -20.83 14.36 -5.44
CA LEU A 56 -19.84 14.86 -4.48
C LEU A 56 -20.35 16.09 -3.73
N ASP A 57 -21.34 15.91 -2.86
CA ASP A 57 -21.66 16.92 -1.84
C ASP A 57 -20.74 16.79 -0.60
N ALA A 58 -20.80 17.79 0.29
CA ALA A 58 -19.92 17.86 1.46
C ALA A 58 -20.14 16.69 2.43
N GLU A 59 -21.39 16.28 2.63
CA GLU A 59 -21.77 15.18 3.52
C GLU A 59 -21.25 13.83 3.00
N THR A 60 -21.46 13.56 1.71
CA THR A 60 -20.95 12.36 1.03
C THR A 60 -19.43 12.33 1.09
N ASN A 61 -18.76 13.45 0.85
CA ASN A 61 -17.30 13.56 0.94
C ASN A 61 -16.76 13.30 2.36
N GLU A 62 -17.49 13.71 3.40
CA GLU A 62 -17.16 13.43 4.80
C GLU A 62 -17.36 11.96 5.17
N GLN A 63 -18.35 11.27 4.61
CA GLN A 63 -18.58 9.83 4.86
C GLN A 63 -17.57 8.94 4.11
N LEU A 64 -17.18 9.34 2.90
CA LEU A 64 -16.26 8.55 2.06
C LEU A 64 -14.81 8.64 2.54
N HIS A 65 -14.41 9.74 3.20
CA HIS A 65 -13.04 9.91 3.66
C HIS A 65 -12.63 8.90 4.77
N PRO A 66 -13.41 8.69 5.86
CA PRO A 66 -13.19 7.62 6.82
C PRO A 66 -13.22 6.24 6.18
N SER A 67 -14.15 5.99 5.26
CA SER A 67 -14.31 4.68 4.59
C SER A 67 -13.09 4.32 3.74
N ALA A 68 -12.59 5.26 2.93
CA ALA A 68 -11.36 5.08 2.16
C ALA A 68 -10.13 4.88 3.06
N SER A 69 -10.06 5.65 4.15
CA SER A 69 -9.00 5.53 5.14
C SER A 69 -9.01 4.16 5.84
N GLN A 70 -10.20 3.65 6.15
CA GLN A 70 -10.36 2.35 6.78
C GLN A 70 -9.99 1.22 5.83
N LEU A 71 -10.49 1.23 4.59
CA LEU A 71 -10.16 0.21 3.59
C LEU A 71 -8.65 0.14 3.33
N SER A 72 -7.98 1.29 3.26
CA SER A 72 -6.52 1.35 3.12
C SER A 72 -5.79 0.66 4.28
N LYS A 73 -6.24 0.89 5.52
CA LYS A 73 -5.70 0.22 6.71
C LYS A 73 -5.95 -1.29 6.67
N ASP A 74 -7.14 -1.71 6.27
CA ASP A 74 -7.49 -3.13 6.20
C ASP A 74 -6.66 -3.87 5.14
N LEU A 75 -6.41 -3.23 3.98
CA LEU A 75 -5.52 -3.77 2.96
C LEU A 75 -4.09 -3.90 3.46
N LEU A 76 -3.57 -2.89 4.17
CA LEU A 76 -2.24 -2.96 4.79
C LEU A 76 -2.16 -4.07 5.84
N ALA A 77 -3.15 -4.16 6.73
CA ALA A 77 -3.20 -5.20 7.75
C ALA A 77 -3.28 -6.60 7.11
N SER A 78 -4.09 -6.77 6.07
CA SER A 78 -4.15 -8.02 5.32
C SER A 78 -2.80 -8.38 4.69
N TYR A 79 -2.08 -7.40 4.13
CA TYR A 79 -0.77 -7.64 3.56
C TYR A 79 0.27 -7.99 4.63
N PHE A 80 0.28 -7.27 5.76
CA PHE A 80 1.21 -7.52 6.87
C PHE A 80 0.98 -8.90 7.51
N ASN A 81 -0.27 -9.33 7.65
CA ASN A 81 -0.58 -10.61 8.27
C ASN A 81 -0.35 -11.80 7.33
N ASN A 82 -0.62 -11.65 6.02
CA ASN A 82 -0.56 -12.75 5.05
C ASN A 82 -0.02 -12.29 3.68
N PRO A 83 1.28 -11.91 3.59
CA PRO A 83 1.81 -11.26 2.39
C PRO A 83 1.77 -12.15 1.14
N VAL A 84 1.98 -13.46 1.29
CA VAL A 84 1.95 -14.41 0.16
C VAL A 84 0.54 -14.53 -0.43
N GLN A 85 -0.48 -14.70 0.42
CA GLN A 85 -1.86 -14.83 -0.04
C GLN A 85 -2.39 -13.52 -0.63
N PHE A 86 -2.02 -12.38 -0.05
CA PHE A 86 -2.40 -11.07 -0.56
C PHE A 86 -1.87 -10.86 -1.98
N LEU A 87 -0.57 -11.08 -2.19
CA LEU A 87 0.07 -10.94 -3.51
C LEU A 87 -0.55 -11.88 -4.54
N ALA A 88 -0.83 -13.13 -4.18
CA ALA A 88 -1.53 -14.08 -5.05
C ALA A 88 -2.94 -13.61 -5.42
N ARG A 89 -3.71 -13.11 -4.44
CA ARG A 89 -5.08 -12.59 -4.64
C ARG A 89 -5.11 -11.44 -5.64
N TYR A 90 -4.16 -10.51 -5.52
CA TYR A 90 -4.09 -9.32 -6.36
C TYR A 90 -3.18 -9.47 -7.59
N LYS A 91 -2.63 -10.65 -7.82
CA LYS A 91 -1.71 -10.96 -8.93
C LYS A 91 -0.54 -9.96 -9.03
N ALA A 92 0.00 -9.58 -7.88
CA ALA A 92 1.07 -8.60 -7.75
C ALA A 92 2.32 -9.25 -7.16
N ASP A 93 3.49 -8.69 -7.44
CA ASP A 93 4.78 -9.18 -6.91
C ASP A 93 5.29 -8.33 -5.74
N SER A 94 4.75 -7.12 -5.58
CA SER A 94 5.10 -6.19 -4.52
C SER A 94 3.92 -5.31 -4.10
N VAL A 95 4.00 -4.68 -2.94
CA VAL A 95 3.03 -3.66 -2.50
C VAL A 95 3.72 -2.29 -2.42
N LEU A 96 3.04 -1.27 -2.93
CA LEU A 96 3.40 0.12 -2.76
C LEU A 96 2.31 0.81 -1.94
N PHE A 97 2.71 1.55 -0.92
CA PHE A 97 1.80 2.34 -0.12
C PHE A 97 2.03 3.82 -0.39
N ASP A 98 1.07 4.49 -1.06
CA ASP A 98 1.07 5.94 -1.26
C ASP A 98 0.51 6.58 0.00
N ASN A 99 1.40 6.96 0.92
CA ASN A 99 1.02 7.61 2.14
C ASN A 99 1.10 9.14 1.99
N ARG A 100 0.04 9.85 2.40
CA ARG A 100 0.12 11.29 2.58
C ARG A 100 1.06 11.56 3.75
N GLY A 101 2.27 12.06 3.47
CA GLY A 101 3.28 12.41 4.47
C GLY A 101 2.91 13.55 5.43
N LYS A 102 1.62 13.86 5.61
CA LYS A 102 1.12 14.93 6.49
C LYS A 102 1.24 14.57 7.98
N ASP A 103 1.31 13.28 8.32
CA ASP A 103 1.47 12.80 9.69
C ASP A 103 2.59 11.75 9.75
N TRP A 104 3.78 12.19 10.15
CA TRP A 104 4.96 11.34 10.22
C TRP A 104 4.84 10.21 11.24
N ASN A 105 4.10 10.41 12.33
CA ASN A 105 3.89 9.38 13.34
C ASN A 105 3.11 8.19 12.75
N LYS A 106 2.09 8.48 11.92
CA LYS A 106 1.38 7.42 11.16
C LYS A 106 2.29 6.69 10.20
N VAL A 107 3.11 7.42 9.43
CA VAL A 107 4.10 6.84 8.51
C VAL A 107 5.04 5.87 9.25
N GLN A 108 5.61 6.32 10.37
CA GLN A 108 6.51 5.50 11.19
C GLN A 108 5.83 4.26 11.75
N ASN A 109 4.57 4.35 12.18
CA ASN A 109 3.83 3.19 12.68
C ASN A 109 3.61 2.14 11.58
N HIS A 110 3.27 2.56 10.35
CA HIS A 110 3.14 1.61 9.24
C HIS A 110 4.48 0.95 8.89
N ILE A 111 5.58 1.70 8.92
CA ILE A 111 6.94 1.15 8.70
C ILE A 111 7.28 0.11 9.77
N LYS A 112 7.04 0.43 11.06
CA LYS A 112 7.27 -0.51 12.17
C LYS A 112 6.45 -1.78 12.01
N ASN A 113 5.17 -1.67 11.63
CA ASN A 113 4.31 -2.82 11.42
C ASN A 113 4.78 -3.69 10.25
N GLY A 114 5.24 -3.09 9.16
CA GLY A 114 5.82 -3.82 8.02
C GLY A 114 7.09 -4.59 8.42
N LEU A 115 7.98 -3.96 9.19
CA LEU A 115 9.18 -4.63 9.72
C LEU A 115 8.81 -5.77 10.68
N ALA A 116 7.84 -5.56 11.58
CA ALA A 116 7.36 -6.58 12.51
C ALA A 116 6.71 -7.77 11.80
N ALA A 117 6.11 -7.54 10.63
CA ALA A 117 5.60 -8.57 9.73
C ALA A 117 6.70 -9.31 8.94
N GLY A 118 7.98 -9.00 9.19
CA GLY A 118 9.12 -9.63 8.50
C GLY A 118 9.32 -9.13 7.07
N LEU A 119 8.68 -8.02 6.68
CA LEU A 119 8.81 -7.47 5.33
C LEU A 119 10.10 -6.65 5.18
N LYS A 120 10.68 -6.70 3.98
CA LYS A 120 11.68 -5.73 3.56
C LYS A 120 11.01 -4.39 3.28
N VAL A 121 11.35 -3.36 4.04
CA VAL A 121 10.82 -2.00 3.84
C VAL A 121 11.72 -1.20 2.89
N LYS A 122 11.11 -0.54 1.92
CA LYS A 122 11.73 0.39 0.96
C LYS A 122 10.99 1.74 0.97
N PHE A 123 11.63 2.76 0.41
CA PHE A 123 11.11 4.11 0.25
C PHE A 123 11.20 4.52 -1.22
#